data_AF-A0A150S3G0-F1
#
_entry.id   AF-A0A150S3G0-F1
#
_cell.length_a   1.000
_cell.length_b   1.000
_cell.length_c   1.000
_cell.angle_alpha   90.00
_cell.angle_beta   90.00
_cell.angle_gamma   90.00
#
_symmetry.space_group_name_H-M   'P 1'
#
loop_
_entity.id
_entity.type
_entity.pdbx_description
1 polymer ?
#
loop_
_entity_poly.entity_id
_entity_poly.type
_entity_poly.pdbx_seq_one_letter_code
_entity_poly.pdbx_strand_id
1 'polypeptide(L)'
;MLGRLILGIVKGLIVGGLLGFGLAKLGYAAPFAVIAYLAAALAGVLVGLIAGKPIWAKDAKIEAGMKAFVGALLGAGLMYAARRWLTMPVPVPLGELGGANLSLGEAAGSAGTFGGLAVTSLAAIAALLGGFYEADNDPSDEATPGAKPAAKAAAGGNKRIAAAAAADDLEDDLEIEPEKKRAKK
;
A
#
# COMPACT_ATOMS: atom_id res chain seq x y z
N MET A 1 -9.01 14.77 3.44
CA MET A 1 -8.98 13.39 3.93
C MET A 1 -10.20 12.58 3.52
N LEU A 2 -11.44 13.00 3.83
CA LEU A 2 -12.64 12.21 3.52
C LEU A 2 -12.82 11.84 2.03
N GLY A 3 -12.64 12.80 1.10
CA GLY A 3 -12.75 12.51 -0.33
C GLY A 3 -11.72 11.50 -0.83
N ARG A 4 -10.53 11.46 -0.21
CA ARG A 4 -9.45 10.54 -0.55
C ARG A 4 -9.68 9.15 0.01
N LEU A 5 -10.18 9.07 1.23
CA LEU A 5 -10.68 7.83 1.82
C LEU A 5 -11.76 7.19 0.92
N ILE A 6 -12.75 7.97 0.49
CA ILE A 6 -13.82 7.49 -0.40
C ILE A 6 -13.24 7.00 -1.73
N LEU A 7 -12.33 7.78 -2.34
CA LEU A 7 -11.67 7.37 -3.58
C LEU A 7 -10.90 6.04 -3.42
N GLY A 8 -10.17 5.90 -2.31
CA GLY A 8 -9.45 4.67 -1.96
C GLY A 8 -10.40 3.47 -1.79
N ILE A 9 -11.50 3.65 -1.08
CA ILE A 9 -12.55 2.64 -0.91
C ILE A 9 -13.12 2.22 -2.27
N VAL A 10 -13.46 3.18 -3.14
CA VAL A 10 -14.01 2.90 -4.47
C VAL A 10 -13.02 2.14 -5.35
N LYS A 11 -11.75 2.57 -5.42
CA LYS A 11 -10.68 1.84 -6.13
C LYS A 11 -10.55 0.41 -5.59
N GLY A 12 -10.53 0.26 -4.28
CA GLY A 12 -10.44 -1.02 -3.60
C GLY A 12 -11.63 -1.94 -3.92
N LEU A 13 -12.86 -1.42 -3.85
CA LEU A 13 -14.07 -2.17 -4.23
C LEU A 13 -14.01 -2.66 -5.67
N ILE A 14 -13.53 -1.83 -6.60
CA ILE A 14 -13.39 -2.22 -8.01
C ILE A 14 -12.36 -3.35 -8.13
N VAL A 15 -11.16 -3.20 -7.55
CA VAL A 15 -10.09 -4.21 -7.65
C VAL A 15 -10.50 -5.53 -6.99
N GLY A 16 -10.97 -5.48 -5.74
CA GLY A 16 -11.38 -6.67 -5.01
C GLY A 16 -12.63 -7.33 -5.59
N GLY A 17 -13.60 -6.54 -6.05
CA GLY A 17 -14.80 -7.03 -6.72
C GLY A 17 -14.50 -7.72 -8.04
N LEU A 18 -13.61 -7.16 -8.87
CA LEU A 18 -13.19 -7.78 -10.13
C LEU A 18 -12.41 -9.09 -9.90
N LEU A 19 -11.50 -9.11 -8.92
CA LEU A 19 -10.78 -10.32 -8.54
C LEU A 19 -11.74 -11.41 -8.05
N GLY A 20 -12.64 -11.06 -7.13
CA GLY A 20 -13.62 -12.00 -6.60
C GLY A 20 -14.60 -12.50 -7.65
N PHE A 21 -15.02 -11.63 -8.57
CA PHE A 21 -15.85 -12.02 -9.71
C PHE A 21 -15.09 -12.96 -10.66
N GLY A 22 -13.82 -12.67 -10.95
CA GLY A 22 -12.95 -13.54 -11.75
C GLY A 22 -12.82 -14.93 -11.12
N LEU A 23 -12.55 -15.01 -9.82
CA LEU A 23 -12.53 -16.28 -9.08
C LEU A 23 -13.87 -17.01 -9.15
N ALA A 24 -14.98 -16.30 -8.95
CA ALA A 24 -16.31 -16.89 -9.04
C ALA A 24 -16.58 -17.48 -10.43
N LYS A 25 -16.19 -16.79 -11.51
CA LYS A 25 -16.32 -17.30 -12.88
C LYS A 25 -15.44 -18.51 -13.17
N LEU A 26 -14.34 -18.68 -12.44
CA LEU A 26 -13.48 -19.86 -12.51
C LEU A 26 -13.97 -21.03 -11.63
N GLY A 27 -15.17 -20.93 -11.04
CA GLY A 27 -15.73 -21.95 -10.15
C GLY A 27 -15.29 -21.83 -8.69
N TYR A 28 -14.51 -20.80 -8.34
CA TYR A 28 -14.01 -20.54 -6.99
C TYR A 28 -14.81 -19.43 -6.29
N ALA A 29 -16.14 -19.47 -6.39
CA ALA A 29 -17.01 -18.50 -5.74
C ALA A 29 -16.88 -18.53 -4.20
N ALA A 30 -16.70 -19.72 -3.64
CA ALA A 30 -16.31 -19.97 -2.25
C ALA A 30 -14.98 -20.75 -2.25
N PRO A 31 -13.82 -20.05 -2.38
CA PRO A 31 -12.55 -20.71 -2.55
C PRO A 31 -12.15 -21.46 -1.27
N PHE A 32 -11.51 -22.62 -1.41
CA PHE A 32 -10.86 -23.26 -0.27
C PHE A 32 -9.73 -22.38 0.28
N ALA A 33 -9.29 -22.65 1.51
CA ALA A 33 -8.41 -21.78 2.30
C ALA A 33 -7.25 -21.20 1.49
N VAL A 34 -6.40 -22.05 0.90
CA VAL A 34 -5.18 -21.62 0.19
C VAL A 34 -5.49 -20.61 -0.93
N ILE A 35 -6.46 -20.90 -1.80
CA ILE A 35 -6.82 -19.97 -2.90
C ILE A 35 -7.33 -18.65 -2.33
N ALA A 36 -8.13 -18.69 -1.26
CA ALA A 36 -8.69 -17.49 -0.67
C ALA A 36 -7.61 -16.57 -0.09
N TYR A 37 -6.63 -17.13 0.62
CA TYR A 37 -5.50 -16.38 1.16
C TYR A 37 -4.60 -15.83 0.07
N LEU A 38 -4.30 -16.63 -0.97
CA LEU A 38 -3.51 -16.17 -2.11
C LEU A 38 -4.21 -15.06 -2.89
N ALA A 39 -5.51 -15.18 -3.11
CA ALA A 39 -6.31 -14.15 -3.78
C ALA A 39 -6.41 -12.87 -2.95
N ALA A 40 -6.53 -12.99 -1.63
CA ALA A 40 -6.54 -11.83 -0.74
C ALA A 40 -5.16 -11.14 -0.68
N ALA A 41 -4.08 -11.92 -0.66
CA ALA A 41 -2.73 -11.38 -0.78
C ALA A 41 -2.53 -10.65 -2.11
N LEU A 42 -3.00 -11.25 -3.22
CA LEU A 42 -2.97 -10.62 -4.54
C LEU A 42 -3.80 -9.33 -4.58
N ALA A 43 -4.99 -9.32 -3.98
CA ALA A 43 -5.82 -8.11 -3.88
C ALA A 43 -5.08 -7.01 -3.12
N GLY A 44 -4.44 -7.35 -2.00
CA GLY A 44 -3.63 -6.41 -1.23
C GLY A 44 -2.40 -5.89 -1.99
N VAL A 45 -1.72 -6.74 -2.76
CA VAL A 45 -0.65 -6.34 -3.69
C VAL A 45 -1.16 -5.33 -4.71
N LEU A 46 -2.24 -5.67 -5.42
CA LEU A 46 -2.79 -4.82 -6.48
C LEU A 46 -3.26 -3.47 -5.93
N VAL A 47 -3.91 -3.46 -4.77
CA VAL A 47 -4.32 -2.21 -4.11
C VAL A 47 -3.11 -1.41 -3.66
N GLY A 48 -2.07 -2.04 -3.11
CA GLY A 48 -0.82 -1.36 -2.73
C GLY A 48 -0.04 -0.75 -3.89
N LEU A 49 -0.16 -1.33 -5.09
CA LEU A 49 0.43 -0.80 -6.32
C LEU A 49 -0.38 0.36 -6.92
N ILE A 50 -1.70 0.39 -6.71
CA ILE A 50 -2.61 1.34 -7.38
C ILE A 50 -2.97 2.53 -6.49
N ALA A 51 -2.93 2.38 -5.16
CA ALA A 51 -3.31 3.41 -4.21
C ALA A 51 -2.14 4.37 -3.90
N GLY A 52 -2.44 5.67 -3.82
CA GLY A 52 -1.46 6.74 -3.63
C GLY A 52 -0.72 7.12 -4.91
N LYS A 53 0.58 7.38 -4.80
CA LYS A 53 1.43 7.77 -5.94
C LYS A 53 1.52 6.64 -6.95
N PRO A 54 1.35 6.93 -8.25
CA PRO A 54 1.42 5.89 -9.26
C PRO A 54 2.83 5.33 -9.41
N ILE A 55 2.94 4.04 -9.71
CA ILE A 55 4.23 3.31 -9.84
C ILE A 55 5.20 3.90 -10.87
N TRP A 56 4.70 4.73 -11.80
CA TRP A 56 5.50 5.39 -12.84
C TRP A 56 6.08 6.74 -12.40
N ALA A 57 5.73 7.25 -11.22
CA ALA A 57 6.36 8.46 -10.68
C ALA A 57 7.83 8.18 -10.31
N LYS A 58 8.69 9.18 -10.56
CA LYS A 58 10.07 9.18 -10.08
C LYS A 58 10.00 9.11 -8.55
N ASP A 59 10.71 8.16 -7.94
CA ASP A 59 10.73 7.87 -6.50
C ASP A 59 9.57 7.04 -5.91
N ALA A 60 8.52 6.70 -6.66
CA ALA A 60 7.39 5.91 -6.14
C ALA A 60 7.58 4.39 -6.15
N LYS A 61 8.63 3.86 -6.82
CA LYS A 61 8.78 2.41 -7.04
C LYS A 61 9.02 1.62 -5.75
N ILE A 62 9.86 2.14 -4.85
CA ILE A 62 10.19 1.49 -3.59
C ILE A 62 8.98 1.55 -2.64
N GLU A 63 8.31 2.71 -2.59
CA GLU A 63 7.10 2.92 -1.80
C GLU A 63 5.96 1.98 -2.25
N ALA A 64 5.70 1.90 -3.56
CA ALA A 64 4.70 1.01 -4.11
C ALA A 64 5.05 -0.47 -3.88
N GLY A 65 6.32 -0.84 -3.99
CA GLY A 65 6.79 -2.20 -3.67
C GLY A 65 6.56 -2.56 -2.21
N MET A 66 6.86 -1.64 -1.28
CA MET A 66 6.61 -1.84 0.15
C MET A 66 5.12 -1.93 0.46
N LYS A 67 4.30 -1.03 -0.11
CA LYS A 67 2.83 -1.07 0.01
C LYS A 67 2.24 -2.36 -0.56
N ALA A 68 2.79 -2.88 -1.65
CA ALA A 68 2.38 -4.14 -2.22
C ALA A 68 2.72 -5.32 -1.29
N PHE A 69 3.93 -5.37 -0.75
CA PHE A 69 4.35 -6.42 0.19
C PHE A 69 3.53 -6.41 1.48
N VAL A 70 3.40 -5.25 2.13
CA VAL A 70 2.56 -5.06 3.31
C VAL A 70 1.10 -5.36 2.97
N GLY A 71 0.65 -4.93 1.79
CA GLY A 71 -0.69 -5.22 1.27
C GLY A 71 -0.94 -6.72 1.16
N ALA A 72 0.04 -7.51 0.68
CA ALA A 72 -0.08 -8.96 0.62
C ALA A 72 -0.27 -9.59 2.02
N LEU A 73 0.56 -9.19 2.99
CA LEU A 73 0.49 -9.68 4.36
C LEU A 73 -0.82 -9.29 5.04
N LEU A 74 -1.22 -8.02 4.92
CA LEU A 74 -2.48 -7.53 5.46
C LEU A 74 -3.66 -8.17 4.75
N GLY A 75 -3.61 -8.38 3.43
CA GLY A 75 -4.65 -9.06 2.67
C GLY A 75 -4.88 -10.48 3.18
N ALA A 76 -3.82 -11.26 3.36
CA ALA A 76 -3.93 -12.59 3.94
C ALA A 76 -4.46 -12.58 5.39
N GLY A 77 -3.96 -11.67 6.24
CA GLY A 77 -4.43 -11.52 7.62
C GLY A 77 -5.90 -11.08 7.71
N LEU A 78 -6.32 -10.15 6.86
CA LEU A 78 -7.70 -9.69 6.77
C LEU A 78 -8.62 -10.79 6.21
N MET A 79 -8.11 -11.69 5.37
CA MET A 79 -8.90 -12.85 4.93
C MET A 79 -9.17 -13.83 6.07
N TYR A 80 -8.18 -14.05 6.95
CA TYR A 80 -8.41 -14.79 8.19
C TYR A 80 -9.50 -14.11 9.03
N ALA A 81 -9.40 -12.79 9.21
CA ALA A 81 -10.38 -12.02 9.95
C ALA A 81 -11.78 -12.12 9.33
N ALA A 82 -11.89 -11.96 8.02
CA ALA A 82 -13.14 -12.04 7.28
C ALA A 82 -13.82 -13.40 7.48
N ARG A 83 -13.08 -14.50 7.32
CA ARG A 83 -13.62 -15.85 7.52
C ARG A 83 -13.98 -16.14 8.97
N ARG A 84 -13.24 -15.57 9.93
CA ARG A 84 -13.47 -15.82 11.34
C ARG A 84 -14.68 -15.07 11.89
N TRP A 85 -14.92 -13.84 11.40
CA TRP A 85 -15.88 -12.92 12.02
C TRP A 85 -17.01 -12.47 11.09
N LEU A 86 -16.84 -12.47 9.76
CA LEU A 86 -17.88 -12.07 8.81
C LEU A 86 -18.75 -13.26 8.39
N THR A 87 -19.31 -13.94 9.38
CA THR A 87 -20.14 -15.15 9.20
C THR A 87 -21.62 -14.84 8.97
N MET A 88 -22.00 -13.56 8.94
CA MET A 88 -23.38 -13.17 8.64
C MET A 88 -23.74 -13.52 7.18
N PRO A 89 -24.98 -13.98 6.92
CA PRO A 89 -25.42 -14.31 5.57
C PRO A 89 -25.55 -13.05 4.72
N VAL A 90 -25.29 -13.18 3.42
CA VAL A 90 -25.58 -12.09 2.47
C VAL A 90 -27.09 -11.89 2.39
N PRO A 91 -27.61 -10.65 2.52
CA PRO A 91 -29.05 -10.38 2.61
C PRO A 91 -29.80 -10.57 1.28
N VAL A 92 -29.08 -10.90 0.20
CA VAL A 92 -29.63 -11.09 -1.14
C VAL A 92 -29.35 -12.53 -1.58
N PRO A 93 -30.36 -13.27 -2.07
CA PRO A 93 -30.12 -14.61 -2.60
C PRO A 93 -29.27 -14.53 -3.87
N LEU A 94 -28.08 -15.15 -3.83
CA LEU A 94 -27.13 -15.15 -4.94
C LEU A 94 -27.27 -16.38 -5.86
N GLY A 95 -28.33 -17.16 -5.68
CA GLY A 95 -28.56 -18.40 -6.43
C GLY A 95 -27.40 -19.39 -6.26
N GLU A 96 -26.89 -19.92 -7.37
CA GLU A 96 -25.77 -20.88 -7.39
C GLU A 96 -24.50 -20.36 -6.71
N LEU A 97 -24.25 -19.04 -6.75
CA LEU A 97 -23.10 -18.43 -6.09
C LEU A 97 -23.19 -18.53 -4.55
N GLY A 98 -24.39 -18.42 -3.98
CA GLY A 98 -24.59 -18.50 -2.54
C GLY A 98 -24.49 -19.94 -2.02
N GLY A 99 -24.87 -20.93 -2.84
CA GLY A 99 -24.73 -22.36 -2.52
C GLY A 99 -23.27 -22.85 -2.48
N ALA A 100 -22.32 -22.10 -3.07
CA ALA A 100 -20.91 -22.48 -3.09
C ALA A 100 -20.31 -22.60 -1.66
N ASN A 101 -20.83 -21.85 -0.68
CA ASN A 101 -20.34 -21.88 0.71
C ASN A 101 -20.68 -23.16 1.47
N LEU A 102 -21.60 -23.99 0.98
CA LEU A 102 -21.87 -25.31 1.57
C LEU A 102 -20.59 -26.16 1.63
N SER A 103 -19.68 -25.98 0.66
CA SER A 103 -18.39 -26.66 0.60
C SER A 103 -17.41 -26.26 1.71
N LEU A 104 -17.65 -25.13 2.39
CA LEU A 104 -16.81 -24.62 3.49
C LEU A 104 -17.35 -25.02 4.87
N GLY A 105 -18.47 -25.74 4.95
CA GLY A 105 -19.12 -26.08 6.22
C GLY A 105 -19.69 -24.87 6.95
N GLU A 106 -19.77 -23.71 6.29
CA GLU A 106 -20.36 -22.49 6.84
C GLU A 106 -21.88 -22.58 6.73
N ALA A 107 -22.54 -22.60 7.89
CA ALA A 107 -23.99 -22.69 8.01
C ALA A 107 -24.66 -21.36 7.59
N ALA A 108 -24.72 -21.09 6.30
CA ALA A 108 -25.43 -19.93 5.76
C ALA A 108 -26.25 -20.27 4.50
N GLY A 109 -26.98 -21.39 4.54
CA GLY A 109 -28.00 -21.74 3.54
C GLY A 109 -27.56 -21.55 2.08
N SER A 110 -28.50 -21.20 1.21
CA SER A 110 -28.24 -20.93 -0.21
C SER A 110 -27.73 -19.51 -0.49
N ALA A 111 -27.48 -18.69 0.53
CA ALA A 111 -27.10 -17.28 0.38
C ALA A 111 -25.59 -17.05 0.50
N GLY A 112 -24.89 -17.89 1.28
CA GLY A 112 -23.48 -17.73 1.57
C GLY A 112 -23.18 -16.64 2.60
N THR A 113 -21.94 -16.58 3.10
CA THR A 113 -21.49 -15.59 4.08
C THR A 113 -20.68 -14.48 3.42
N PHE A 114 -20.61 -13.31 4.07
CA PHE A 114 -19.75 -12.21 3.61
C PHE A 114 -18.25 -12.55 3.60
N GLY A 115 -17.78 -13.36 4.56
CA GLY A 115 -16.38 -13.79 4.67
C GLY A 115 -16.01 -14.98 3.79
N GLY A 116 -16.97 -15.83 3.42
CA GLY A 116 -16.77 -17.04 2.64
C GLY A 116 -16.75 -16.80 1.13
N LEU A 117 -17.61 -15.88 0.63
CA LEU A 117 -17.67 -15.57 -0.79
C LEU A 117 -16.50 -14.68 -1.24
N ALA A 118 -15.82 -15.10 -2.32
CA ALA A 118 -14.70 -14.36 -2.88
C ALA A 118 -15.07 -12.93 -3.30
N VAL A 119 -16.26 -12.73 -3.86
CA VAL A 119 -16.73 -11.41 -4.33
C VAL A 119 -16.86 -10.42 -3.18
N THR A 120 -17.47 -10.83 -2.06
CA THR A 120 -17.72 -9.94 -0.93
C THR A 120 -16.48 -9.77 -0.06
N SER A 121 -15.77 -10.86 0.23
CA SER A 121 -14.60 -10.81 1.11
C SER A 121 -13.44 -10.05 0.47
N LEU A 122 -13.12 -10.31 -0.81
CA LEU A 122 -12.04 -9.62 -1.50
C LEU A 122 -12.37 -8.15 -1.75
N ALA A 123 -13.63 -7.83 -2.08
CA ALA A 123 -14.08 -6.44 -2.20
C ALA A 123 -13.94 -5.69 -0.86
N ALA A 124 -14.36 -6.28 0.26
CA ALA A 124 -14.24 -5.66 1.58
C ALA A 124 -12.77 -5.44 2.00
N ILE A 125 -11.92 -6.45 1.80
CA ILE A 125 -10.48 -6.37 2.10
C ILE A 125 -9.82 -5.29 1.26
N ALA A 126 -10.04 -5.31 -0.05
CA ALA A 126 -9.45 -4.35 -0.97
C ALA A 126 -9.95 -2.92 -0.72
N ALA A 127 -11.24 -2.75 -0.41
CA ALA A 127 -11.83 -1.46 -0.03
C ALA A 127 -11.20 -0.87 1.23
N LEU A 128 -10.99 -1.70 2.26
CA LEU A 128 -10.36 -1.29 3.49
C LEU A 128 -8.91 -0.83 3.25
N LEU A 129 -8.11 -1.67 2.57
CA LEU A 129 -6.73 -1.36 2.24
C LEU A 129 -6.61 -0.12 1.36
N GLY A 130 -7.46 -0.01 0.33
CA GLY A 130 -7.47 1.13 -0.58
C GLY A 130 -7.83 2.43 0.14
N GLY A 131 -8.80 2.36 1.05
CA GLY A 131 -9.17 3.47 1.92
C GLY A 131 -7.99 3.95 2.77
N PHE A 132 -7.28 3.04 3.44
CA PHE A 132 -6.11 3.39 4.26
C PHE A 132 -4.97 3.98 3.43
N TYR A 133 -4.56 3.32 2.33
CA TYR A 133 -3.45 3.80 1.51
C TYR A 133 -3.73 5.16 0.87
N GLU A 134 -4.96 5.42 0.44
CA GLU A 134 -5.30 6.69 -0.20
C GLU A 134 -5.53 7.81 0.82
N ALA A 135 -6.00 7.49 2.04
CA ALA A 135 -6.12 8.44 3.12
C ALA A 135 -4.75 8.87 3.70
N ASP A 136 -3.78 7.95 3.73
CA ASP A 136 -2.44 8.14 4.32
C ASP A 136 -1.41 8.76 3.35
N ASN A 137 -1.65 8.71 2.04
CA ASN A 137 -0.75 9.33 1.08
C ASN A 137 -0.71 10.88 1.30
N ASP A 138 0.41 11.59 1.16
CA ASP A 138 0.46 13.07 1.28
C ASP A 138 0.88 13.70 -0.06
N PRO A 139 0.07 14.59 -0.66
CA PRO A 139 0.43 15.28 -1.90
C PRO A 139 1.56 16.32 -1.72
N SER A 140 1.96 16.70 -0.50
CA SER A 140 3.08 17.63 -0.30
C SER A 140 4.41 17.07 -0.83
N ASP A 141 4.50 15.75 -0.97
CA ASP A 141 5.66 15.07 -1.55
C ASP A 141 5.61 15.00 -3.08
N GLU A 142 4.52 15.45 -3.71
CA GLU A 142 4.44 15.65 -5.16
C GLU A 142 5.07 17.00 -5.49
N ALA A 143 6.41 17.03 -5.55
CA ALA A 143 7.12 18.18 -6.10
C ALA A 143 6.62 18.41 -7.54
N THR A 144 5.75 19.41 -7.70
CA THR A 144 5.27 19.84 -9.01
C THR A 144 6.50 20.30 -9.80
N PRO A 145 6.84 19.68 -10.95
CA PRO A 145 7.94 20.16 -11.76
C PRO A 145 7.52 21.51 -12.34
N GLY A 146 7.95 22.61 -11.70
CA GLY A 146 7.74 23.98 -12.18
C GLY A 146 6.99 24.94 -11.26
N ALA A 147 6.58 24.55 -10.04
CA ALA A 147 6.03 25.52 -9.09
C ALA A 147 7.18 26.38 -8.52
N LYS A 148 7.30 27.64 -8.99
CA LYS A 148 8.20 28.63 -8.40
C LYS A 148 7.88 28.76 -6.90
N PRO A 149 8.88 28.70 -5.99
CA PRO A 149 8.63 28.91 -4.58
C PRO A 149 8.08 30.32 -4.38
N ALA A 150 6.86 30.41 -3.86
CA ALA A 150 6.30 31.67 -3.41
C ALA A 150 7.24 32.21 -2.32
N ALA A 151 7.90 33.33 -2.63
CA ALA A 151 8.79 34.01 -1.71
C ALA A 151 8.03 34.35 -0.43
N LYS A 152 8.39 33.65 0.65
CA LYS A 152 7.93 34.00 2.00
C LYS A 152 8.50 35.38 2.30
N ALA A 153 7.60 36.35 2.44
CA ALA A 153 7.93 37.75 2.68
C ALA A 153 8.86 37.89 3.89
N ALA A 154 9.88 38.73 3.71
CA ALA A 154 10.88 39.06 4.70
C ALA A 154 10.25 39.69 5.96
N ALA A 155 10.60 39.14 7.12
CA ALA A 155 10.51 39.85 8.40
C ALA A 155 11.89 39.83 9.08
N GLY A 156 12.58 40.96 8.93
CA GLY A 156 13.56 41.57 9.84
C GLY A 156 14.52 40.73 10.70
N GLY A 157 15.81 40.79 10.35
CA GLY A 157 16.76 41.58 11.17
C GLY A 157 17.54 40.92 12.31
N ASN A 158 18.74 40.42 11.97
CA ASN A 158 20.03 40.49 12.70
C ASN A 158 20.19 39.98 14.15
N LYS A 159 21.05 38.95 14.29
CA LYS A 159 22.36 39.07 14.98
C LYS A 159 23.29 37.93 14.57
N ARG A 160 24.38 38.26 13.86
CA ARG A 160 25.58 37.42 13.73
C ARG A 160 26.60 37.88 14.76
N ILE A 161 27.47 36.95 15.15
CA ILE A 161 28.94 37.03 15.31
C ILE A 161 29.34 36.30 16.59
N ALA A 162 29.94 35.12 16.40
CA ALA A 162 31.25 34.80 16.96
C ALA A 162 31.85 33.67 16.13
N ALA A 163 32.91 33.98 15.39
CA ALA A 163 33.80 33.01 14.77
C ALA A 163 35.14 33.04 15.53
N ALA A 164 35.66 31.84 15.76
CA ALA A 164 37.06 31.44 15.94
C ALA A 164 37.91 32.03 17.10
N ALA A 165 38.36 31.13 17.97
CA ALA A 165 39.73 31.13 18.47
C ALA A 165 40.26 29.67 18.45
N ALA A 166 41.42 29.50 17.85
CA ALA A 166 42.17 28.25 17.66
C ALA A 166 43.09 27.93 18.86
N ALA A 167 43.86 26.84 18.71
CA ALA A 167 44.88 26.24 19.58
C ALA A 167 44.33 25.14 20.51
N ASP A 168 44.93 23.96 20.66
CA ASP A 168 46.13 23.33 20.09
C ASP A 168 46.10 21.84 20.51
N ASP A 169 46.90 21.03 19.83
CA ASP A 169 47.47 19.74 20.27
C ASP A 169 46.54 18.53 20.52
N LEU A 170 46.54 17.60 19.56
CA LEU A 170 47.00 16.21 19.80
C LEU A 170 47.48 15.61 18.46
N GLU A 171 48.81 15.52 18.38
CA GLU A 171 49.76 14.82 17.49
C GLU A 171 49.18 13.60 16.73
N ASP A 172 49.33 13.54 15.40
CA ASP A 172 50.52 13.04 14.67
C ASP A 172 50.85 11.57 14.99
N ASP A 173 50.41 10.65 14.12
CA ASP A 173 51.34 9.65 13.59
C ASP A 173 50.85 8.97 12.30
N LEU A 174 51.77 8.90 11.33
CA LEU A 174 51.86 7.94 10.22
C LEU A 174 51.24 8.30 8.85
N GLU A 175 51.89 9.30 8.24
CA GLU A 175 52.73 9.16 7.03
C GLU A 175 52.08 8.81 5.67
N ILE A 176 52.04 9.83 4.81
CA ILE A 176 51.92 9.77 3.34
C ILE A 176 53.31 10.12 2.75
N GLU A 177 53.61 9.53 1.58
CA GLU A 177 54.60 9.88 0.53
C GLU A 177 55.86 8.98 0.48
N PRO A 178 56.58 8.82 -0.67
CA PRO A 178 56.58 9.72 -1.84
C PRO A 178 56.66 9.13 -3.27
N GLU A 179 56.19 9.98 -4.20
CA GLU A 179 56.70 10.34 -5.55
C GLU A 179 57.56 9.38 -6.42
N LYS A 180 57.29 9.41 -7.74
CA LYS A 180 58.30 9.85 -8.75
C LYS A 180 57.73 10.24 -10.12
N LYS A 181 57.70 11.57 -10.34
CA LYS A 181 58.24 12.35 -11.50
C LYS A 181 57.69 12.18 -12.94
N ARG A 182 57.10 13.28 -13.42
CA ARG A 182 57.42 14.13 -14.63
C ARG A 182 57.81 13.38 -15.93
N ALA A 183 57.33 13.74 -17.14
CA ALA A 183 57.18 15.09 -17.69
C ALA A 183 56.29 15.13 -18.95
N LYS A 184 55.68 16.30 -19.19
CA LYS A 184 55.17 16.77 -20.49
C LYS A 184 56.34 17.06 -21.45
N LYS A 185 56.19 16.72 -22.72
CA LYS A 185 56.34 17.67 -23.82
C LYS A 185 55.53 17.22 -25.02
#